data_AF-A0A2V9S0Q1-F1
#
_entry.id   AF-A0A2V9S0Q1-F1
#
_cell.length_a   1.000
_cell.length_b   1.000
_cell.length_c   1.000
_cell.angle_alpha   90.00
_cell.angle_beta   90.00
_cell.angle_gamma   90.00
#
_symmetry.space_group_name_H-M   'P 1'
#
loop_
_entity.id
_entity.type
_entity.pdbx_description
1 polymer ?
#
loop_
_entity_poly.entity_id
_entity_poly.type
_entity_poly.pdbx_seq_one_letter_code
_entity_poly.pdbx_strand_id
1 'polypeptide(L)'
;MSSNRLNKLLLICTLCLSLAATGCSAQWISVALADLPVLTQMALNIATLVSNVHTGEQIDTSETAAIQNISSEASKDLMLLQQLYQGYKANPSVDSIRKIQNVITDLNTSLPALLQAGHIKNPALATRVSVAVNLILTTVNTFAALIPENAVRSSLQSTAAHQAAASRPKDLKRQWNQQVCSTTANETVDSASSVCPLQ
;
A
#
# COMPACT_ATOMS: atom_id res chain seq x y z
N MET A 1 -3.91 59.42 13.01
CA MET A 1 -4.01 58.06 13.58
C MET A 1 -4.83 57.10 12.69
N SER A 2 -4.71 57.14 11.35
CA SER A 2 -5.55 56.32 10.43
C SER A 2 -4.79 55.20 9.70
N SER A 3 -3.49 55.38 9.44
CA SER A 3 -2.67 54.44 8.66
C SER A 3 -2.42 53.09 9.35
N ASN A 4 -2.52 53.02 10.68
CA ASN A 4 -2.33 51.78 11.45
C ASN A 4 -3.56 50.85 11.43
N ARG A 5 -4.75 51.34 11.07
CA ARG A 5 -5.96 50.51 11.01
C ARG A 5 -6.10 49.81 9.64
N LEU A 6 -5.71 50.49 8.57
CA LEU A 6 -5.68 49.93 7.21
C LEU A 6 -4.65 48.81 7.05
N ASN A 7 -3.43 48.99 7.58
CA ASN A 7 -2.42 47.92 7.55
C ASN A 7 -2.83 46.68 8.38
N LYS A 8 -3.56 46.86 9.50
CA LYS A 8 -4.06 45.73 10.30
C LYS A 8 -5.19 44.97 9.60
N LEU A 9 -6.09 45.68 8.91
CA LEU A 9 -7.16 45.06 8.12
C LEU A 9 -6.62 44.30 6.91
N LEU A 10 -5.60 44.83 6.24
CA LEU A 10 -4.92 44.14 5.13
C LEU A 10 -4.22 42.86 5.60
N LEU A 11 -3.54 42.90 6.76
CA LEU A 11 -2.86 41.74 7.35
C LEU A 11 -3.84 40.63 7.75
N ILE A 12 -5.01 40.99 8.29
CA ILE A 12 -6.07 40.04 8.67
C ILE A 12 -6.72 39.41 7.43
N CYS A 13 -6.97 40.19 6.38
CA CYS A 13 -7.51 39.65 5.12
C CYS A 13 -6.53 38.69 4.43
N THR A 14 -5.22 39.01 4.39
CA THR A 14 -4.21 38.07 3.87
C THR A 14 -4.12 36.80 4.71
N LEU A 15 -4.25 36.89 6.04
CA LEU A 15 -4.18 35.72 6.93
C LEU A 15 -5.39 34.79 6.72
N CYS A 16 -6.60 35.33 6.57
CA CYS A 16 -7.81 34.54 6.29
C CYS A 16 -7.80 33.91 4.87
N LEU A 17 -7.23 34.59 3.86
CA LEU A 17 -7.06 33.99 2.53
C LEU A 17 -5.97 32.90 2.50
N SER A 18 -4.94 32.98 3.36
CA SER A 18 -3.99 31.88 3.54
C SER A 18 -4.56 30.67 4.30
N LEU A 19 -5.63 30.85 5.10
CA LEU A 19 -6.33 29.72 5.73
C LEU A 19 -7.31 29.02 4.78
N ALA A 20 -7.92 29.74 3.83
CA ALA A 20 -8.69 29.13 2.75
C ALA A 20 -7.80 28.41 1.71
N ALA A 21 -6.50 28.75 1.68
CA ALA A 21 -5.46 28.02 0.95
C ALA A 21 -4.82 26.89 1.77
N THR A 22 -5.49 26.38 2.82
CA THR A 22 -5.24 25.02 3.32
C THR A 22 -5.74 23.95 2.31
N GLY A 23 -5.64 24.24 1.02
CA GLY A 23 -5.52 23.27 -0.06
C GLY A 23 -4.15 22.60 -0.07
N CYS A 24 -3.55 22.36 1.10
CA CYS A 24 -2.51 21.35 1.26
C CYS A 24 -3.24 20.00 1.16
N SER A 25 -3.67 19.66 -0.06
CA SER A 25 -4.32 18.40 -0.37
C SER A 25 -3.45 17.32 0.22
N ALA A 26 -4.02 16.61 1.18
CA ALA A 26 -3.32 15.69 2.05
C ALA A 26 -2.38 14.79 1.24
N GLN A 27 -1.07 15.09 1.29
CA GLN A 27 -0.07 14.48 0.40
C GLN A 27 -0.10 12.95 0.48
N TRP A 28 -0.46 12.42 1.65
CA TRP A 28 -0.69 11.01 1.94
C TRP A 28 -1.75 10.35 1.03
N ILE A 29 -2.82 11.05 0.66
CA ILE A 29 -3.85 10.55 -0.26
C ILE A 29 -3.29 10.39 -1.67
N SER A 30 -2.51 11.38 -2.13
CA SER A 30 -1.94 11.35 -3.48
C SER A 30 -0.88 10.26 -3.60
N VAL A 31 -0.12 10.03 -2.53
CA VAL A 31 0.81 8.89 -2.41
C VAL A 31 0.06 7.58 -2.48
N ALA A 32 -0.92 7.36 -1.59
CA ALA A 32 -1.68 6.12 -1.55
C ALA A 32 -2.39 5.84 -2.89
N LEU A 33 -3.03 6.83 -3.50
CA LEU A 33 -3.71 6.67 -4.79
C LEU A 33 -2.76 6.39 -5.96
N ALA A 34 -1.51 6.83 -5.90
CA ALA A 34 -0.52 6.53 -6.92
C ALA A 34 0.00 5.09 -6.82
N ASP A 35 0.14 4.60 -5.59
CA ASP A 35 0.78 3.31 -5.29
C ASP A 35 -0.23 2.16 -5.26
N LEU A 36 -1.50 2.42 -4.91
CA LEU A 36 -2.55 1.42 -4.79
C LEU A 36 -2.76 0.58 -6.06
N PRO A 37 -2.82 1.16 -7.28
CA PRO A 37 -2.92 0.36 -8.50
C PRO A 37 -1.76 -0.63 -8.67
N VAL A 38 -0.56 -0.24 -8.25
CA VAL A 38 0.61 -1.15 -8.29
C VAL A 38 0.46 -2.24 -7.25
N LEU A 39 0.04 -1.93 -6.03
CA LEU A 39 -0.22 -2.93 -5.00
C LEU A 39 -1.32 -3.92 -5.40
N THR A 40 -2.40 -3.44 -6.03
CA THR A 40 -3.45 -4.32 -6.57
C THR A 40 -2.88 -5.24 -7.63
N GLN A 41 -2.02 -4.74 -8.53
CA GLN A 41 -1.36 -5.58 -9.51
C GLN A 41 -0.41 -6.60 -8.87
N MET A 42 0.34 -6.21 -7.82
CA MET A 42 1.16 -7.14 -7.03
C MET A 42 0.30 -8.26 -6.43
N ALA A 43 -0.82 -7.90 -5.81
CA ALA A 43 -1.76 -8.86 -5.22
C ALA A 43 -2.30 -9.83 -6.27
N LEU A 44 -2.69 -9.35 -7.45
CA LEU A 44 -3.12 -10.20 -8.57
C LEU A 44 -1.99 -11.12 -9.07
N ASN A 45 -0.76 -10.60 -9.15
CA ASN A 45 0.39 -11.38 -9.59
C ASN A 45 0.79 -12.48 -8.59
N ILE A 46 0.39 -12.42 -7.31
CA ILE A 46 0.59 -13.52 -6.35
C ILE A 46 -0.02 -14.83 -6.89
N ALA A 47 -1.21 -14.79 -7.48
CA ALA A 47 -1.85 -15.99 -8.03
C ALA A 47 -1.02 -16.64 -9.16
N THR A 48 -0.26 -15.83 -9.91
CA THR A 48 0.58 -16.32 -11.01
C THR A 48 1.85 -17.03 -10.53
N LEU A 49 2.22 -16.87 -9.25
CA LEU A 49 3.36 -17.57 -8.66
C LEU A 49 3.15 -19.10 -8.65
N VAL A 50 1.89 -19.55 -8.65
CA VAL A 50 1.52 -20.98 -8.70
C VAL A 50 1.69 -21.59 -10.09
N SER A 51 1.39 -20.81 -11.14
CA SER A 51 1.41 -21.27 -12.54
C SER A 51 2.81 -21.68 -13.03
N ASN A 52 3.82 -21.47 -12.20
CA ASN A 52 5.20 -21.30 -12.58
C ASN A 52 6.13 -22.43 -12.07
N VAL A 53 5.63 -23.39 -11.29
CA VAL A 53 6.41 -24.55 -10.80
C VAL A 53 6.41 -25.72 -11.82
N HIS A 54 6.18 -25.43 -13.10
CA HIS A 54 5.90 -26.42 -14.16
C HIS A 54 7.09 -27.27 -14.67
N THR A 55 8.16 -27.46 -13.90
CA THR A 55 9.22 -28.42 -14.26
C THR A 55 9.51 -29.41 -13.15
N GLY A 56 8.53 -30.29 -12.87
CA GLY A 56 8.78 -31.59 -12.23
C GLY A 56 8.06 -31.87 -10.92
N GLU A 57 7.44 -30.88 -10.29
CA GLU A 57 6.74 -31.04 -9.00
C GLU A 57 5.31 -30.49 -9.12
N GLN A 58 4.30 -31.37 -9.06
CA GLN A 58 2.90 -30.91 -9.02
C GLN A 58 2.66 -30.16 -7.71
N ILE A 59 2.36 -28.87 -7.79
CA ILE A 59 1.75 -28.15 -6.66
C ILE A 59 0.41 -28.80 -6.35
N ASP A 60 0.15 -29.04 -5.06
CA ASP A 60 -1.12 -29.57 -4.59
C ASP A 60 -2.27 -28.60 -4.93
N THR A 61 -3.45 -29.12 -5.23
CA THR A 61 -4.64 -28.29 -5.50
C THR A 61 -4.99 -27.41 -4.30
N SER A 62 -4.71 -27.87 -3.08
CA SER A 62 -4.88 -27.11 -1.85
C SER A 62 -3.93 -25.91 -1.74
N GLU A 63 -2.66 -26.07 -2.12
CA GLU A 63 -1.67 -24.98 -2.12
C GLU A 63 -2.01 -23.93 -3.19
N THR A 64 -2.46 -24.39 -4.36
CA THR A 64 -2.95 -23.52 -5.43
C THR A 64 -4.13 -22.68 -4.95
N ALA A 65 -5.11 -23.31 -4.30
CA ALA A 65 -6.27 -22.62 -3.74
C ALA A 65 -5.88 -21.62 -2.65
N ALA A 66 -4.93 -21.97 -1.76
CA ALA A 66 -4.44 -21.06 -0.73
C ALA A 66 -3.82 -19.79 -1.32
N ILE A 67 -2.96 -19.92 -2.32
CA ILE A 67 -2.29 -18.77 -2.96
C ILE A 67 -3.31 -17.91 -3.74
N GLN A 68 -4.31 -18.54 -4.38
CA GLN A 68 -5.43 -17.81 -5.00
C GLN A 68 -6.27 -17.05 -3.97
N ASN A 69 -6.55 -17.65 -2.81
CA ASN A 69 -7.30 -16.98 -1.73
C ASN A 69 -6.53 -15.77 -1.19
N ILE A 70 -5.22 -15.87 -1.01
CA ILE A 70 -4.36 -14.75 -0.61
C ILE A 70 -4.43 -13.62 -1.66
N SER A 71 -4.28 -13.96 -2.93
CA SER A 71 -4.35 -12.99 -4.04
C SER A 71 -5.72 -12.30 -4.12
N SER A 72 -6.79 -13.08 -3.99
CA SER A 72 -8.18 -12.60 -4.02
C SER A 72 -8.48 -11.65 -2.86
N GLU A 73 -8.14 -12.04 -1.63
CA GLU A 73 -8.39 -11.20 -0.46
C GLU A 73 -7.55 -9.92 -0.51
N ALA A 74 -6.26 -10.02 -0.82
CA ALA A 74 -5.39 -8.85 -0.94
C ALA A 74 -5.88 -7.86 -2.02
N SER A 75 -6.25 -8.36 -3.20
CA SER A 75 -6.71 -7.50 -4.30
C SER A 75 -8.04 -6.83 -3.99
N LYS A 76 -8.99 -7.57 -3.40
CA LYS A 76 -10.28 -7.06 -2.93
C LYS A 76 -10.10 -5.92 -1.91
N ASP A 77 -9.28 -6.13 -0.89
CA ASP A 77 -9.07 -5.13 0.16
C ASP A 77 -8.34 -3.89 -0.37
N LEU A 78 -7.35 -4.06 -1.25
CA LEU A 78 -6.65 -2.94 -1.89
C LEU A 78 -7.57 -2.13 -2.83
N MET A 79 -8.46 -2.79 -3.56
CA MET A 79 -9.48 -2.11 -4.37
C MET A 79 -10.47 -1.33 -3.50
N LEU A 80 -10.91 -1.91 -2.39
CA LEU A 80 -11.76 -1.23 -1.42
C LEU A 80 -11.02 -0.02 -0.83
N LEU A 81 -9.75 -0.18 -0.48
CA LEU A 81 -8.91 0.90 0.02
C LEU A 81 -8.83 2.04 -1.01
N GLN A 82 -8.60 1.74 -2.29
CA GLN A 82 -8.61 2.73 -3.37
C GLN A 82 -9.95 3.48 -3.46
N GLN A 83 -11.09 2.78 -3.38
CA GLN A 83 -12.41 3.41 -3.37
C GLN A 83 -12.59 4.35 -2.16
N LEU A 84 -12.13 3.94 -0.98
CA LEU A 84 -12.22 4.74 0.24
C LEU A 84 -11.32 5.99 0.17
N TYR A 85 -10.11 5.87 -0.39
CA TYR A 85 -9.23 7.02 -0.63
C TYR A 85 -9.84 8.02 -1.63
N GLN A 86 -10.44 7.52 -2.72
CA GLN A 86 -11.15 8.37 -3.68
C GLN A 86 -12.37 9.05 -3.05
N GLY A 87 -13.13 8.30 -2.25
CA GLY A 87 -14.27 8.83 -1.50
C GLY A 87 -13.87 9.90 -0.49
N TYR A 88 -12.77 9.70 0.25
CA TYR A 88 -12.21 10.71 1.15
C TYR A 88 -11.75 11.95 0.38
N LYS A 89 -11.06 11.78 -0.76
CA LYS A 89 -10.62 12.90 -1.60
C LYS A 89 -11.80 13.75 -2.09
N ALA A 90 -12.92 13.11 -2.43
CA ALA A 90 -14.13 13.80 -2.87
C ALA A 90 -14.89 14.46 -1.72
N ASN A 91 -14.97 13.81 -0.56
CA ASN A 91 -15.65 14.31 0.62
C ASN A 91 -14.93 13.87 1.91
N PRO A 92 -13.98 14.68 2.42
CA PRO A 92 -13.21 14.33 3.61
C PRO A 92 -14.10 14.18 4.84
N SER A 93 -14.04 13.02 5.50
CA SER A 93 -14.78 12.78 6.74
C SER A 93 -14.00 11.85 7.69
N VAL A 94 -14.26 11.98 8.99
CA VAL A 94 -13.71 11.09 10.03
C VAL A 94 -14.16 9.65 9.81
N ASP A 95 -15.40 9.45 9.34
CA ASP A 95 -15.91 8.13 9.01
C ASP A 95 -15.15 7.48 7.86
N SER A 96 -14.79 8.25 6.83
CA SER A 96 -13.96 7.76 5.73
C SER A 96 -12.55 7.37 6.21
N ILE A 97 -11.93 8.13 7.11
CA ILE A 97 -10.63 7.77 7.72
C ILE A 97 -10.74 6.47 8.53
N ARG A 98 -11.77 6.34 9.36
CA ARG A 98 -12.02 5.13 10.15
C ARG A 98 -12.20 3.90 9.27
N LYS A 99 -12.93 4.03 8.15
CA LYS A 99 -13.08 2.94 7.17
C LYS A 99 -11.75 2.56 6.53
N ILE A 100 -10.91 3.53 6.16
CA ILE A 100 -9.56 3.29 5.64
C ILE A 100 -8.74 2.50 6.68
N GLN A 101 -8.73 2.95 7.94
CA GLN A 101 -8.00 2.27 9.02
C GLN A 101 -8.48 0.83 9.23
N ASN A 102 -9.80 0.59 9.21
CA ASN A 102 -10.35 -0.75 9.35
C ASN A 102 -9.85 -1.69 8.24
N VAL A 103 -9.89 -1.26 6.98
CA VAL A 103 -9.38 -2.08 5.86
C VAL A 103 -7.87 -2.34 5.99
N ILE A 104 -7.10 -1.37 6.48
CA ILE A 104 -5.68 -1.59 6.76
C ILE A 104 -5.49 -2.63 7.87
N THR A 105 -6.28 -2.58 8.94
CA THR A 105 -6.26 -3.57 10.02
C THR A 105 -6.66 -4.96 9.52
N ASP A 106 -7.69 -5.02 8.68
CA ASP A 106 -8.16 -6.28 8.06
C ASP A 106 -7.06 -6.88 7.20
N LEU A 107 -6.39 -6.11 6.33
CA LEU A 107 -5.23 -6.56 5.56
C LEU A 107 -4.13 -7.13 6.45
N ASN A 108 -3.76 -6.41 7.52
CA ASN A 108 -2.71 -6.82 8.45
C ASN A 108 -3.05 -8.08 9.27
N THR A 109 -4.33 -8.48 9.32
CA THR A 109 -4.78 -9.64 10.07
C THR A 109 -5.07 -10.82 9.14
N SER A 110 -5.84 -10.58 8.07
CA SER A 110 -6.31 -11.58 7.13
C SER A 110 -5.17 -12.16 6.29
N LEU A 111 -4.27 -11.33 5.74
CA LEU A 111 -3.22 -11.85 4.85
C LEU A 111 -2.22 -12.75 5.58
N PRO A 112 -1.70 -12.40 6.77
CA PRO A 112 -0.86 -13.32 7.54
C PRO A 112 -1.60 -14.60 7.95
N ALA A 113 -2.88 -14.51 8.31
CA ALA A 113 -3.68 -15.68 8.67
C ALA A 113 -3.88 -16.63 7.47
N LEU A 114 -4.17 -16.10 6.28
CA LEU A 114 -4.29 -16.88 5.04
C LEU A 114 -2.94 -17.51 4.65
N LEU A 115 -1.84 -16.79 4.83
CA LEU A 115 -0.49 -17.31 4.58
C LEU A 115 -0.16 -18.49 5.51
N GLN A 116 -0.49 -18.39 6.80
CA GLN A 116 -0.31 -19.46 7.77
C GLN A 116 -1.21 -20.67 7.48
N ALA A 117 -2.48 -20.43 7.14
CA ALA A 117 -3.45 -21.48 6.82
C ALA A 117 -3.15 -22.18 5.49
N GLY A 118 -2.40 -21.54 4.59
CA GLY A 118 -2.09 -22.08 3.26
C GLY A 118 -1.14 -23.27 3.24
N HIS A 119 -0.39 -23.51 4.32
CA HIS A 119 0.53 -24.65 4.48
C HIS A 119 1.34 -24.99 3.21
N ILE A 120 1.91 -23.98 2.56
CA ILE A 120 2.68 -24.14 1.32
C ILE A 120 3.92 -25.00 1.62
N LYS A 121 3.97 -26.19 1.04
CA LYS A 121 4.98 -27.22 1.25
C LYS A 121 6.28 -26.86 0.56
N ASN A 122 6.20 -26.28 -0.63
CA ASN A 122 7.39 -25.84 -1.35
C ASN A 122 7.99 -24.60 -0.65
N PRO A 123 9.18 -24.70 -0.03
CA PRO A 123 9.74 -23.62 0.78
C PRO A 123 10.13 -22.40 -0.06
N ALA A 124 10.51 -22.59 -1.33
CA ALA A 124 10.83 -21.49 -2.22
C ALA A 124 9.56 -20.70 -2.61
N LEU A 125 8.47 -21.40 -2.92
CA LEU A 125 7.16 -20.79 -3.19
C LEU A 125 6.60 -20.08 -1.95
N ALA A 126 6.65 -20.74 -0.79
CA ALA A 126 6.24 -20.17 0.48
C ALA A 126 7.00 -18.86 0.78
N THR A 127 8.31 -18.84 0.53
CA THR A 127 9.15 -17.65 0.70
C THR A 127 8.71 -16.54 -0.25
N ARG A 128 8.52 -16.82 -1.56
CA ARG A 128 8.12 -15.79 -2.53
C ARG A 128 6.75 -15.20 -2.20
N VAL A 129 5.77 -16.04 -1.86
CA VAL A 129 4.43 -15.57 -1.46
C VAL A 129 4.51 -14.75 -0.17
N SER A 130 5.32 -15.18 0.81
CA SER A 130 5.53 -14.43 2.06
C SER A 130 6.15 -13.06 1.83
N VAL A 131 7.16 -12.98 0.97
CA VAL A 131 7.81 -11.72 0.59
C VAL A 131 6.82 -10.79 -0.14
N ALA A 132 6.03 -11.33 -1.06
CA ALA A 132 5.00 -10.58 -1.77
C ALA A 132 3.94 -10.00 -0.82
N VAL A 133 3.42 -10.82 0.09
CA VAL A 133 2.45 -10.37 1.12
C VAL A 133 3.09 -9.32 2.03
N ASN A 134 4.31 -9.54 2.50
CA ASN A 134 5.00 -8.60 3.38
C ASN A 134 5.28 -7.25 2.71
N LEU A 135 5.59 -7.24 1.41
CA LEU A 135 5.76 -6.01 0.63
C LEU A 135 4.46 -5.20 0.57
N ILE A 136 3.32 -5.88 0.34
CA ILE A 136 1.99 -5.25 0.37
C ILE A 136 1.72 -4.66 1.76
N LEU A 137 1.87 -5.46 2.83
CA LEU A 137 1.59 -5.02 4.20
C LEU A 137 2.48 -3.85 4.63
N THR A 138 3.78 -3.90 4.31
CA THR A 138 4.72 -2.81 4.63
C THR A 138 4.31 -1.50 3.95
N THR A 139 3.88 -1.58 2.69
CA THR A 139 3.45 -0.39 1.94
C THR A 139 2.15 0.18 2.49
N VAL A 140 1.16 -0.68 2.79
CA VAL A 140 -0.11 -0.25 3.38
C VAL A 140 0.09 0.34 4.78
N ASN A 141 1.00 -0.21 5.59
CA ASN A 141 1.38 0.36 6.89
C ASN A 141 2.10 1.72 6.75
N THR A 142 2.86 1.90 5.67
CA THR A 142 3.41 3.23 5.34
C THR A 142 2.29 4.22 5.06
N PHE A 143 1.21 3.83 4.39
CA PHE A 143 0.04 4.71 4.22
C PHE A 143 -0.62 5.02 5.56
N ALA A 144 -0.78 4.03 6.44
CA ALA A 144 -1.36 4.23 7.77
C ALA A 144 -0.59 5.29 8.58
N ALA A 145 0.74 5.25 8.54
CA ALA A 145 1.60 6.23 9.22
C ALA A 145 1.48 7.66 8.68
N LEU A 146 0.93 7.83 7.47
CA LEU A 146 0.74 9.13 6.84
C LEU A 146 -0.68 9.70 7.06
N ILE A 147 -1.62 8.90 7.59
CA ILE A 147 -2.96 9.35 7.94
C ILE A 147 -2.85 10.35 9.11
N PRO A 148 -3.44 11.56 9.01
CA PRO A 148 -3.39 12.54 10.08
C PRO A 148 -4.06 11.99 11.35
N GLU A 149 -3.28 11.72 12.39
CA GLU A 149 -3.78 11.37 13.72
C GLU A 149 -4.31 12.62 14.44
N ASN A 150 -5.38 13.22 13.91
CA ASN A 150 -6.04 14.41 14.45
C ASN A 150 -5.11 15.65 14.54
N ALA A 151 -5.57 16.78 13.98
CA ALA A 151 -4.83 18.05 13.97
C ALA A 151 -4.69 18.75 15.35
N VAL A 152 -4.35 18.03 16.42
CA VAL A 152 -4.22 18.58 17.80
C VAL A 152 -2.81 18.40 18.40
N ARG A 153 -1.88 17.69 17.76
CA ARG A 153 -0.46 17.67 18.21
C ARG A 153 0.50 18.07 17.10
N SER A 154 0.37 19.30 16.64
CA SER A 154 1.46 19.96 15.92
C SER A 154 2.50 20.45 16.93
N SER A 155 3.70 19.86 16.92
CA SER A 155 5.00 20.59 17.01
C SER A 155 6.22 19.74 17.37
N LEU A 156 6.14 18.42 17.57
CA LEU A 156 7.31 17.65 18.01
C LEU A 156 7.41 16.26 17.37
N GLN A 157 7.50 16.16 16.03
CA GLN A 157 7.96 14.92 15.35
C GLN A 157 8.23 15.13 13.84
N SER A 158 8.89 16.22 13.46
CA SER A 158 9.26 16.49 12.06
C SER A 158 10.61 15.90 11.64
N THR A 159 11.02 14.76 12.21
CA THR A 159 12.28 14.09 11.81
C THR A 159 12.15 12.61 11.47
N ALA A 160 11.03 11.94 11.80
CA ALA A 160 10.78 10.56 11.37
C ALA A 160 10.03 10.46 10.02
N ALA A 161 9.24 11.48 9.66
CA ALA A 161 8.44 11.50 8.43
C ALA A 161 9.25 11.67 7.13
N HIS A 162 10.54 12.02 7.22
CA HIS A 162 11.40 12.18 6.03
C HIS A 162 12.00 10.87 5.50
N GLN A 163 11.89 9.75 6.24
CA GLN A 163 12.32 8.43 5.76
C GLN A 163 11.18 7.57 5.20
N ALA A 164 9.93 7.94 5.44
CA ALA A 164 8.81 7.52 4.61
C ALA A 164 8.81 8.33 3.31
N ALA A 165 9.90 8.23 2.54
CA ALA A 165 9.83 8.59 1.14
C ALA A 165 8.76 7.67 0.54
N ALA A 166 7.55 8.21 0.39
CA ALA A 166 6.44 7.64 -0.36
C ALA A 166 7.01 6.77 -1.48
N SER A 167 6.92 5.45 -1.31
CA SER A 167 7.58 4.50 -2.20
C SER A 167 6.96 4.70 -3.56
N ARG A 168 7.66 5.35 -4.49
CA ARG A 168 7.05 5.74 -5.76
C ARG A 168 6.61 4.48 -6.50
N PRO A 169 5.59 4.52 -7.36
CA PRO A 169 5.13 3.35 -8.11
C PRO A 169 6.27 2.58 -8.79
N LYS A 170 7.30 3.30 -9.28
CA LYS A 170 8.51 2.73 -9.87
C LYS A 170 9.39 1.98 -8.86
N ASP A 171 9.55 2.51 -7.65
CA ASP A 171 10.33 1.88 -6.58
C ASP A 171 9.63 0.62 -6.07
N LEU A 172 8.30 0.64 -5.94
CA LEU A 172 7.50 -0.54 -5.59
C LEU A 172 7.64 -1.64 -6.65
N LYS A 173 7.49 -1.31 -7.94
CA LYS A 173 7.74 -2.27 -9.03
C LYS A 173 9.16 -2.83 -8.98
N ARG A 174 10.16 -1.96 -8.73
CA ARG A 174 11.55 -2.41 -8.58
C ARG A 174 11.72 -3.37 -7.41
N GLN A 175 11.15 -3.05 -6.25
CA GLN A 175 11.21 -3.92 -5.06
C GLN A 175 10.53 -5.26 -5.32
N TRP A 176 9.36 -5.28 -5.96
CA TRP A 176 8.71 -6.51 -6.39
C TRP A 176 9.61 -7.34 -7.31
N ASN A 177 10.13 -6.72 -8.37
CA ASN A 177 10.99 -7.40 -9.33
C ASN A 177 12.27 -7.95 -8.67
N GLN A 178 12.82 -7.24 -7.68
CA GLN A 178 14.04 -7.63 -6.96
C GLN A 178 13.81 -8.68 -5.87
N GLN A 179 12.68 -8.63 -5.16
CA GLN A 179 12.46 -9.45 -3.97
C GLN A 179 11.57 -10.66 -4.25
N VAL A 180 10.60 -10.53 -5.16
CA VAL A 180 9.63 -11.58 -5.49
C VAL A 180 10.01 -12.31 -6.77
N CYS A 181 10.50 -11.58 -7.78
CA CYS A 181 10.82 -12.14 -9.09
C CYS A 181 12.31 -12.40 -9.33
N SER A 182 13.18 -12.20 -8.33
CA SER A 182 14.59 -12.53 -8.48
C SER A 182 14.80 -14.04 -8.59
N THR A 183 15.80 -14.40 -9.38
CA THR A 183 16.30 -15.77 -9.51
C THR A 183 16.75 -16.28 -8.14
N THR A 184 16.09 -17.32 -7.67
CA THR A 184 16.46 -18.12 -6.51
C THR A 184 17.54 -19.14 -6.91
N ALA A 185 18.28 -19.74 -5.98
CA ALA A 185 19.20 -20.83 -6.33
C ALA A 185 18.48 -22.14 -6.79
N ASN A 186 17.20 -22.04 -7.19
CA ASN A 186 16.34 -23.13 -7.60
C ASN A 186 15.85 -22.87 -9.04
N GLU A 187 16.50 -23.53 -10.01
CA GLU A 187 16.28 -23.37 -11.45
C GLU A 187 14.82 -23.61 -11.88
N THR A 188 14.10 -24.46 -11.12
CA THR A 188 12.69 -24.81 -11.33
C THR A 188 11.75 -23.64 -11.08
N VAL A 189 12.09 -22.76 -10.14
CA VAL A 189 11.30 -21.56 -9.79
C VAL A 189 11.77 -20.33 -10.60
N ASP A 190 12.96 -20.42 -11.20
CA ASP A 190 13.63 -19.33 -11.93
C ASP A 190 13.31 -19.28 -13.41
N SER A 191 13.08 -20.43 -14.02
CA SER A 191 12.59 -20.56 -15.41
C SER A 191 11.19 -19.93 -15.59
N ALA A 192 10.53 -19.62 -14.48
CA ALA A 192 9.16 -19.16 -14.38
C ALA A 192 9.01 -17.64 -14.19
N SER A 193 10.15 -16.93 -14.14
CA SER A 193 10.26 -15.50 -13.87
C SER A 193 9.80 -14.60 -15.03
N SER A 194 9.34 -15.14 -16.17
CA SER A 194 9.01 -14.36 -17.37
C SER A 194 7.69 -13.57 -17.27
N VAL A 195 6.76 -13.99 -16.39
CA VAL A 195 5.43 -13.36 -16.19
C VAL A 195 5.30 -12.64 -14.82
N CYS A 196 6.23 -12.92 -13.89
CA CYS A 196 6.30 -12.28 -12.57
C CYS A 196 6.55 -10.76 -12.58
N PRO A 197 7.44 -10.19 -13.43
CA PRO A 197 7.86 -8.81 -13.29
C PRO A 197 6.76 -7.83 -13.66
N LEU A 198 6.68 -6.74 -12.90
CA LEU A 198 5.81 -5.62 -13.19
C LEU A 198 6.51 -4.67 -14.19
N GLN A 199 5.79 -4.32 -15.26
CA GLN A 199 6.17 -3.26 -16.23
C GLN A 199 5.79 -1.88 -15.69
#